data_AF-A0A661I610-F1
#
_entry.id   AF-A0A661I610-F1
#
_cell.length_a   1.000
_cell.length_b   1.000
_cell.length_c   1.000
_cell.angle_alpha   90.00
_cell.angle_beta   90.00
_cell.angle_gamma   90.00
#
_symmetry.space_group_name_H-M   'P 1'
#
loop_
_entity.id
_entity.type
_entity.pdbx_description
1 polymer ?
#
loop_
_entity_poly.entity_id
_entity_poly.type
_entity_poly.pdbx_seq_one_letter_code
_entity_poly.pdbx_strand_id
1 'polypeptide(L)'
;TLLEQFRFYKKAHKTDRTYQIWQEGYQPKLIQTDAIMIAKINYIHHNPVKRGFVDEAKHWRYSSARDYEGIDGLIEVERFW
;
A
#
# COMPACT_ATOMS: atom_id res chain seq x y z
N THR A 1 -25.48 -3.69 -1.66
CA THR A 1 -24.45 -3.26 -2.63
C THR A 1 -23.24 -2.69 -1.91
N LEU A 2 -22.11 -2.45 -2.61
CA LEU A 2 -20.91 -1.84 -2.01
C LEU A 2 -21.20 -0.43 -1.46
N LEU A 3 -22.03 0.35 -2.17
CA LEU A 3 -22.47 1.68 -1.76
C LEU A 3 -23.28 1.65 -0.45
N GLU A 4 -24.13 0.65 -0.25
CA GLU A 4 -24.87 0.48 1.02
C GLU A 4 -23.91 0.20 2.19
N GLN A 5 -22.87 -0.60 1.97
CA GLN A 5 -21.84 -0.84 3.00
C GLN A 5 -21.05 0.44 3.31
N PHE A 6 -20.63 1.19 2.29
CA PHE A 6 -19.91 2.45 2.50
C PHE A 6 -20.75 3.51 3.22
N ARG A 7 -22.06 3.51 2.98
CA ARG A 7 -22.99 4.37 3.72
C ARG A 7 -23.14 3.91 5.17
N PHE A 8 -23.28 2.59 5.39
CA PHE A 8 -23.47 2.01 6.72
C PHE A 8 -22.24 2.19 7.62
N TYR A 9 -21.03 1.97 7.09
CA TYR A 9 -19.79 2.08 7.84
C TYR A 9 -19.22 3.52 7.91
N LYS A 10 -19.88 4.50 7.27
CA LYS A 10 -19.50 5.92 7.36
C LYS A 10 -19.50 6.39 8.81
N LYS A 11 -18.45 7.07 9.24
CA LYS A 11 -18.36 7.60 10.61
C LYS A 11 -19.46 8.63 10.86
N ALA A 12 -20.22 8.47 11.94
CA ALA A 12 -21.41 9.27 12.22
C ALA A 12 -21.16 10.79 12.14
N HIS A 13 -20.02 11.25 12.65
CA HIS A 13 -19.63 12.66 12.70
C HIS A 13 -19.27 13.31 11.35
N LYS A 14 -19.17 12.53 10.25
CA LYS A 14 -18.90 13.04 8.89
C LYS A 14 -20.20 13.45 8.20
N THR A 15 -20.76 14.61 8.53
CA THR A 15 -22.07 15.05 8.02
C THR A 15 -22.04 15.62 6.60
N ASP A 16 -20.86 15.86 6.05
CA ASP A 16 -20.63 16.48 4.74
C ASP A 16 -20.73 15.50 3.55
N ARG A 17 -20.89 14.20 3.80
CA ARG A 17 -20.87 13.15 2.77
C ARG A 17 -21.76 11.96 3.10
N THR A 18 -22.30 11.31 2.07
CA THR A 18 -23.13 10.10 2.19
C THR A 18 -22.31 8.82 2.33
N TYR A 19 -21.12 8.76 1.71
CA TYR A 19 -20.28 7.57 1.66
C TYR A 19 -18.87 7.86 2.19
N GLN A 20 -18.24 6.86 2.79
CA GLN A 20 -16.85 6.93 3.23
C GLN A 20 -16.10 5.67 2.78
N ILE A 21 -15.05 5.89 1.98
CA ILE A 21 -14.18 4.82 1.49
C ILE A 21 -12.92 4.75 2.37
N TRP A 22 -12.33 5.90 2.69
CA TRP A 22 -11.10 5.97 3.47
C TRP A 22 -11.37 5.80 4.97
N GLN A 23 -10.60 4.90 5.59
CA GLN A 23 -10.48 4.85 7.04
C GLN A 23 -9.78 6.12 7.55
N GLU A 24 -10.15 6.56 8.74
CA GLU A 24 -9.54 7.74 9.35
C GLU A 24 -8.23 7.40 10.04
N GLY A 25 -7.31 8.37 10.00
CA GLY A 25 -5.97 8.23 10.54
C GLY A 25 -4.97 7.71 9.52
N TYR A 26 -3.70 7.86 9.87
CA TYR A 26 -2.56 7.32 9.15
C TYR A 26 -1.49 6.94 10.17
N GLN A 27 -0.57 6.07 9.78
CA GLN A 27 0.49 5.58 10.67
C GLN A 27 1.86 5.96 10.12
N PRO A 28 2.29 7.23 10.26
CA PRO A 28 3.57 7.67 9.74
C PRO A 28 4.69 6.98 10.53
N LYS A 29 5.76 6.62 9.83
CA LYS A 29 6.98 6.07 10.43
C LYS A 29 8.16 6.88 9.93
N LEU A 30 8.92 7.42 10.86
CA LEU A 30 10.15 8.13 10.54
C LEU A 30 11.20 7.11 10.07
N ILE A 31 11.82 7.39 8.93
CA ILE A 31 12.93 6.62 8.39
C ILE A 31 14.20 7.42 8.69
N GLN A 32 15.08 6.87 9.54
CA GLN A 32 16.28 7.58 10.02
C GLN A 32 17.58 6.92 9.58
N THR A 33 17.50 5.69 9.05
CA THR A 33 18.66 4.92 8.61
C THR A 33 18.28 4.07 7.42
N ASP A 34 19.27 3.74 6.59
CA ASP A 34 19.11 2.86 5.44
C ASP A 34 18.60 1.48 5.86
N ALA A 35 19.02 0.97 7.02
CA ALA A 35 18.53 -0.29 7.57
C ALA A 35 17.01 -0.25 7.81
N ILE A 36 16.49 0.87 8.34
CA ILE A 36 15.04 1.06 8.52
C ILE A 36 14.36 1.17 7.15
N MET A 37 14.96 1.90 6.21
CA MET A 37 14.42 2.05 4.86
C MET A 37 14.27 0.70 4.14
N ILE A 38 15.34 -0.09 4.08
CA ILE A 38 15.36 -1.42 3.47
C ILE A 38 14.33 -2.34 4.15
N ALA A 39 14.25 -2.34 5.47
CA ALA A 39 13.26 -3.13 6.20
C ALA A 39 11.81 -2.75 5.81
N LYS A 40 11.52 -1.46 5.59
CA LYS A 40 10.19 -0.99 5.16
C LYS A 40 9.90 -1.30 3.71
N ILE A 41 10.87 -1.15 2.80
CA ILE A 41 10.73 -1.54 1.39
C ILE A 41 10.41 -3.04 1.31
N ASN A 42 11.19 -3.88 1.99
CA ASN A 42 10.95 -5.33 2.03
C ASN A 42 9.56 -5.67 2.59
N TYR A 43 9.14 -5.00 3.67
CA TYR A 43 7.80 -5.17 4.22
C TYR A 43 6.71 -4.83 3.19
N ILE A 44 6.82 -3.70 2.50
CA ILE A 44 5.84 -3.26 1.50
C ILE A 44 5.78 -4.25 0.33
N HIS A 45 6.92 -4.68 -0.19
CA HIS A 45 7.01 -5.63 -1.30
C HIS A 45 6.42 -7.01 -0.96
N HIS A 46 6.56 -7.46 0.29
CA HIS A 46 6.04 -8.75 0.74
C HIS A 46 4.58 -8.72 1.21
N ASN A 47 3.96 -7.55 1.36
CA ASN A 47 2.56 -7.45 1.81
C ASN A 47 1.58 -8.25 0.93
N PRO A 48 1.65 -8.20 -0.42
CA PRO A 48 0.78 -9.01 -1.28
C PRO A 48 0.95 -10.52 -1.09
N VAL A 49 2.20 -10.97 -0.86
CA VAL A 49 2.53 -12.38 -0.59
C VAL A 49 1.97 -12.81 0.75
N LYS A 50 2.24 -12.03 1.81
CA LYS A 50 1.72 -12.29 3.16
C LYS A 50 0.19 -12.33 3.20
N ARG A 51 -0.47 -11.57 2.32
CA ARG A 51 -1.94 -11.54 2.22
C ARG A 51 -2.51 -12.67 1.36
N GLY A 52 -1.67 -13.44 0.67
CA GLY A 52 -2.05 -14.57 -0.18
C GLY A 52 -2.57 -14.16 -1.55
N PHE A 53 -2.24 -12.96 -2.04
CA PHE A 53 -2.71 -12.50 -3.35
C PHE A 53 -1.82 -12.97 -4.51
N VAL A 54 -0.53 -13.17 -4.25
CA VAL A 54 0.46 -13.63 -5.21
C VAL A 54 1.51 -14.50 -4.50
N ASP A 55 2.12 -15.43 -5.22
CA ASP A 55 3.15 -16.31 -4.65
C ASP A 55 4.53 -15.62 -4.51
N GLU A 56 4.81 -14.63 -5.37
CA GLU A 56 6.07 -13.86 -5.37
C GLU A 56 5.81 -12.36 -5.44
N ALA A 57 6.66 -11.56 -4.80
CA ALA A 57 6.48 -10.11 -4.69
C ALA A 57 6.41 -9.40 -6.06
N LYS A 58 7.27 -9.79 -7.01
CA LYS A 58 7.34 -9.24 -8.38
C LYS A 58 6.05 -9.44 -9.19
N HIS A 59 5.23 -10.43 -8.83
CA HIS A 59 3.95 -10.71 -9.50
C HIS A 59 2.89 -9.65 -9.18
N TRP A 60 3.07 -8.86 -8.12
CA TRP A 60 2.19 -7.73 -7.84
C TRP A 60 2.47 -6.57 -8.80
N ARG A 61 1.65 -6.45 -9.85
CA ARG A 61 1.81 -5.44 -10.93
C ARG A 61 1.94 -4.00 -10.41
N TYR A 62 1.22 -3.67 -9.35
CA TYR A 62 1.16 -2.31 -8.77
C TYR A 62 2.09 -2.16 -7.57
N SER A 63 3.31 -2.67 -7.69
CA SER A 63 4.39 -2.55 -6.71
C SER A 63 5.72 -2.40 -7.44
N SER A 64 6.66 -1.69 -6.82
CA SER A 64 8.04 -1.57 -7.32
C SER A 64 8.90 -2.81 -7.07
N ALA A 65 8.35 -3.89 -6.48
CA ALA A 65 9.10 -5.12 -6.20
C ALA A 65 9.82 -5.67 -7.45
N ARG A 66 9.15 -5.58 -8.60
CA ARG A 66 9.68 -5.95 -9.92
C ARG A 66 10.88 -5.10 -10.34
N ASP A 67 10.84 -3.79 -10.12
CA ASP A 67 11.94 -2.87 -10.44
C ASP A 67 13.22 -3.22 -9.66
N TYR A 68 13.07 -3.70 -8.43
CA TYR A 68 14.17 -4.16 -7.58
C TYR A 68 14.72 -5.53 -7.99
N GLU A 69 13.99 -6.27 -8.82
CA GLU A 69 14.45 -7.52 -9.46
C GLU A 69 14.95 -7.29 -10.91
N GLY A 70 15.09 -6.03 -11.34
CA GLY A 70 15.55 -5.70 -12.69
C GLY A 70 14.50 -5.91 -13.78
N ILE A 71 13.23 -6.03 -13.40
CA ILE A 71 12.08 -6.11 -14.32
C ILE A 71 11.39 -4.75 -14.34
N ASP A 72 11.12 -4.23 -15.54
CA ASP A 72 10.47 -2.93 -15.67
C ASP A 72 9.10 -2.89 -14.96
N GLY A 73 8.98 -1.94 -14.04
CA GLY A 73 7.74 -1.60 -13.36
C GLY A 73 6.73 -0.89 -14.27
N LEU A 74 5.56 -0.60 -13.70
CA LEU A 74 4.54 0.18 -14.41
C LEU A 74 4.93 1.66 -14.55
N ILE A 75 5.71 2.15 -13.59
CA ILE A 75 6.17 3.53 -13.49
C ILE A 75 7.64 3.44 -13.10
N GLU A 76 8.48 4.28 -13.71
CA GLU A 76 9.89 4.38 -13.35
C GLU A 76 10.05 4.77 -11.87
N VAL A 77 10.97 4.08 -11.18
CA VAL A 77 11.26 4.35 -9.78
C VAL A 77 12.75 4.64 -9.58
N GLU A 78 13.01 5.64 -8.75
CA GLU A 78 14.35 5.92 -8.26
C GLU A 78 14.75 4.84 -7.24
N ARG A 79 15.85 4.15 -7.52
CA ARG A 79 16.36 3.02 -6.72
C ARG A 79 17.65 3.36 -5.97
N PHE A 80 18.23 4.51 -6.26
CA PHE A 80 19.46 5.02 -5.66
C PHE A 80 19.17 6.39 -5.06
N TRP A 81 19.71 6.66 -3.88
CA TRP A 81 19.64 7.93 -3.17
C TRP A 81 21.02 8.58 -3.14
#